data_AF-A0A970F6S5-F1
#
_entry.id   AF-A0A970F6S5-F1
#
_cell.length_a   1.000
_cell.length_b   1.000
_cell.length_c   1.000
_cell.angle_alpha   90.00
_cell.angle_beta   90.00
_cell.angle_gamma   90.00
#
_symmetry.space_group_name_H-M   'P 1'
#
loop_
_entity.id
_entity.type
_entity.pdbx_description
1 polymer ?
#
loop_
_entity_poly.entity_id
_entity_poly.type
_entity_poly.pdbx_seq_one_letter_code
_entity_poly.pdbx_strand_id
1 'polypeptide(L)'
;LLVSDNPSPDVAWKLWPICVNLSLSCEIILKLFFEIDKGKMAHGHLLYKDLFNKLSNDSQKKISDKMLVLVNNGSSTDYTYDNFINDLKKSENTFSYERYSFEVVPGNGHGLNVAFLFSFAEALISLYKELK
;
A
#
# COMPACT_ATOMS: atom_id res chain seq x y z
N LEU A 1 -12.07 -2.00 9.01
CA LEU A 1 -11.71 -1.39 10.31
C LEU A 1 -11.44 0.09 10.05
N LEU A 2 -12.43 0.94 10.27
CA LEU A 2 -12.22 2.39 10.26
C LEU A 2 -11.43 2.72 11.52
N VAL A 3 -10.12 2.89 11.37
CA VAL A 3 -9.28 3.42 12.43
C VAL A 3 -9.61 4.91 12.49
N SER A 4 -10.09 5.38 13.64
CA SER A 4 -10.32 6.81 13.87
C SER A 4 -9.07 7.60 13.49
N ASP A 5 -9.23 8.81 12.94
CA ASP A 5 -8.11 9.66 12.46
C ASP A 5 -7.02 9.93 13.52
N ASN A 6 -7.26 9.59 14.78
CA ASN A 6 -6.24 9.38 15.80
C ASN A 6 -6.68 8.23 16.75
N PRO A 7 -6.14 7.01 16.64
CA PRO A 7 -6.31 5.99 17.69
C PRO A 7 -5.57 6.45 18.95
N SER A 8 -6.08 6.13 20.15
CA SER A 8 -5.32 6.38 21.37
C SER A 8 -3.96 5.65 21.29
N PRO A 9 -2.88 6.19 21.88
CA PRO A 9 -1.55 5.59 21.80
C PRO A 9 -1.54 4.09 22.19
N ASP A 10 -2.41 3.71 23.13
CA ASP A 10 -2.57 2.36 23.67
C ASP A 10 -3.17 1.34 22.67
N VAL A 11 -3.77 1.84 21.58
CA VAL A 11 -4.38 1.06 20.48
C VAL A 11 -3.56 1.18 19.20
N ALA A 12 -2.91 2.33 18.97
CA ALA A 12 -2.12 2.60 17.77
C ALA A 12 -1.02 1.56 17.52
N TRP A 13 -0.28 1.16 18.56
CA TRP A 13 0.80 0.17 18.44
C TRP A 13 0.30 -1.22 18.02
N LYS A 14 -0.95 -1.59 18.33
CA LYS A 14 -1.54 -2.89 17.97
C LYS A 14 -1.89 -2.99 16.49
N LEU A 15 -2.05 -1.85 15.81
CA LEU A 15 -2.31 -1.80 14.37
C LEU A 15 -1.03 -1.93 13.55
N TRP A 16 0.14 -1.71 14.16
CA TRP A 16 1.43 -1.73 13.49
C TRP A 16 1.77 -3.07 12.81
N PRO A 17 1.61 -4.23 13.49
CA PRO A 17 1.85 -5.53 12.84
C PRO A 17 0.94 -5.76 11.63
N ILE A 18 -0.30 -5.27 11.68
CA ILE A 18 -1.24 -5.37 10.56
C ILE A 18 -0.75 -4.53 9.38
N CYS A 19 -0.32 -3.29 9.62
CA CYS A 19 0.22 -2.43 8.58
C CYS A 19 1.49 -2.98 7.96
N VAL A 20 2.41 -3.53 8.75
CA VAL A 20 3.63 -4.17 8.26
C VAL A 20 3.28 -5.38 7.38
N ASN A 21 2.36 -6.24 7.82
CA ASN A 21 1.93 -7.40 7.03
C ASN A 21 1.22 -7.00 5.73
N LEU A 22 0.36 -5.98 5.77
CA LEU A 22 -0.30 -5.46 4.57
C LEU A 22 0.72 -4.85 3.60
N SER A 23 1.68 -4.08 4.10
CA SER A 23 2.73 -3.48 3.28
C SER A 23 3.62 -4.55 2.63
N LEU A 24 4.02 -5.59 3.38
CA LEU A 24 4.74 -6.74 2.83
C LEU A 24 3.92 -7.46 1.75
N SER A 25 2.62 -7.64 1.98
CA SER A 25 1.74 -8.28 1.00
C SER A 25 1.67 -7.47 -0.29
N CYS A 26 1.54 -6.14 -0.18
CA CYS A 26 1.56 -5.24 -1.33
C CYS A 26 2.91 -5.29 -2.07
N GLU A 27 4.04 -5.33 -1.34
CA GLU A 27 5.38 -5.48 -1.93
C GLU A 27 5.47 -6.74 -2.78
N ILE A 28 5.10 -7.89 -2.22
CA ILE A 28 5.18 -9.19 -2.90
C ILE A 28 4.33 -9.16 -4.18
N ILE A 29 3.10 -8.67 -4.10
CA ILE A 29 2.22 -8.67 -5.27
C ILE A 29 2.69 -7.67 -6.32
N LEU A 30 3.17 -6.48 -5.94
CA LEU A 30 3.76 -5.52 -6.88
C LEU A 30 5.00 -6.09 -7.60
N LYS A 31 5.81 -6.91 -6.91
CA LYS A 31 6.93 -7.62 -7.55
C LYS A 31 6.45 -8.62 -8.59
N LEU A 32 5.34 -9.33 -8.33
CA LEU A 32 4.72 -10.22 -9.32
C LEU A 32 4.21 -9.43 -10.53
N PHE A 33 3.52 -8.29 -10.31
CA PHE A 33 3.12 -7.41 -11.42
C PHE A 33 4.31 -6.93 -12.23
N PHE A 34 5.40 -6.56 -11.57
CA PHE A 34 6.62 -6.14 -12.25
C PHE A 34 7.24 -7.25 -13.09
N GLU A 35 7.25 -8.48 -12.58
CA GLU A 35 7.73 -9.64 -13.33
C GLU A 35 6.86 -9.93 -14.56
N ILE A 36 5.53 -9.85 -14.41
CA ILE A 36 4.59 -9.96 -15.54
C ILE A 36 4.82 -8.85 -16.56
N ASP A 37 5.02 -7.62 -16.11
CA ASP A 37 5.18 -6.43 -16.94
C ASP A 37 6.53 -6.36 -17.67
N LYS A 38 7.60 -6.85 -17.05
CA LYS A 38 9.00 -6.69 -17.52
C LYS A 38 9.70 -7.99 -17.88
N GLY A 39 9.12 -9.14 -17.56
CA GLY A 39 9.73 -10.47 -17.76
C GLY A 39 10.96 -10.73 -16.89
N LYS A 40 11.15 -9.97 -15.79
CA LYS A 40 12.29 -10.13 -14.88
C LYS A 40 11.90 -9.82 -13.44
N MET A 41 12.61 -10.45 -12.50
CA MET A 41 12.39 -10.24 -11.07
C MET A 41 12.63 -8.77 -10.67
N ALA A 42 11.74 -8.22 -9.86
CA ALA A 42 11.88 -6.89 -9.27
C ALA A 42 12.87 -6.89 -8.09
N HIS A 43 13.67 -5.83 -8.01
CA HIS A 43 14.57 -5.56 -6.87
C HIS A 43 14.13 -4.29 -6.12
N GLY A 44 14.34 -4.29 -4.81
CA GLY A 44 13.90 -3.21 -3.91
C GLY A 44 12.71 -3.61 -3.04
N HIS A 45 12.34 -2.74 -2.11
CA HIS A 45 11.22 -2.94 -1.16
C HIS A 45 10.32 -1.70 -1.02
N LEU A 46 10.69 -0.61 -1.71
CA LEU A 46 9.97 0.65 -1.67
C LEU A 46 8.75 0.59 -2.62
N LEU A 47 7.54 0.61 -2.05
CA LEU A 47 6.29 0.36 -2.77
C LEU A 47 6.09 1.29 -3.97
N TYR A 48 6.40 2.58 -3.83
CA TYR A 48 6.32 3.57 -4.90
C TYR A 48 7.61 3.61 -5.72
N LYS A 49 8.74 3.99 -5.09
CA LYS A 49 9.97 4.36 -5.79
C LYS A 49 10.62 3.17 -6.50
N ASP A 50 10.60 2.00 -5.88
CA ASP A 50 11.27 0.82 -6.43
C ASP A 50 10.36 -0.08 -7.24
N LEU A 51 9.07 -0.10 -6.93
CA LEU A 51 8.12 -1.04 -7.52
C LEU A 51 7.11 -0.33 -8.43
N PHE A 52 6.11 0.36 -7.89
CA PHE A 52 5.01 0.91 -8.68
C PHE A 52 5.46 1.87 -9.79
N ASN A 53 6.33 2.83 -9.47
CA ASN A 53 6.80 3.84 -10.42
C ASN A 53 7.70 3.27 -11.55
N LYS A 54 8.16 2.02 -11.42
CA LYS A 54 8.96 1.34 -12.45
C LYS A 54 8.14 0.42 -13.36
N LEU A 55 6.85 0.23 -13.07
CA LEU A 55 5.91 -0.48 -13.94
C LEU A 55 5.67 0.33 -15.23
N SER A 56 5.18 -0.33 -16.29
CA SER A 56 4.67 0.37 -17.47
C SER A 56 3.48 1.28 -17.13
N ASN A 57 3.25 2.31 -17.95
CA ASN A 57 2.10 3.21 -17.77
C ASN A 57 0.77 2.45 -17.75
N ASP A 58 0.63 1.40 -18.57
CA ASP A 58 -0.57 0.57 -18.62
C ASP A 58 -0.80 -0.20 -17.31
N SER A 59 0.27 -0.81 -16.76
CA SER A 59 0.21 -1.52 -15.48
C SER A 59 -0.08 -0.56 -14.33
N GLN A 60 0.56 0.61 -14.30
CA GLN A 60 0.27 1.66 -13.31
C GLN A 60 -1.18 2.09 -13.38
N LYS A 61 -1.70 2.36 -14.58
CA LYS A 61 -3.08 2.77 -14.81
C LYS A 61 -4.08 1.70 -14.36
N LYS A 62 -3.87 0.43 -14.73
CA LYS A 62 -4.75 -0.68 -14.30
C LYS A 62 -4.84 -0.79 -12.78
N ILE A 63 -3.70 -0.72 -12.10
CA ILE A 63 -3.63 -0.78 -10.63
C ILE A 63 -4.34 0.43 -10.02
N SER A 64 -4.03 1.64 -10.48
CA SER A 64 -4.66 2.85 -9.94
C SER A 64 -6.16 2.87 -10.17
N ASP A 65 -6.63 2.54 -11.39
CA ASP A 65 -8.06 2.54 -11.70
C ASP A 65 -8.84 1.58 -10.79
N LYS A 66 -8.31 0.36 -10.58
CA LYS A 66 -8.94 -0.61 -9.67
C LYS A 66 -9.00 -0.09 -8.24
N MET A 67 -7.93 0.54 -7.77
CA MET A 67 -7.86 1.12 -6.43
C MET A 67 -8.87 2.27 -6.26
N LEU A 68 -8.94 3.18 -7.22
CA LEU A 68 -9.90 4.29 -7.21
C LEU A 68 -11.34 3.78 -7.18
N VAL A 69 -11.67 2.76 -8.00
CA VAL A 69 -13.00 2.13 -7.99
C VAL A 69 -13.32 1.52 -6.64
N LEU A 70 -12.40 0.76 -6.04
CA LEU A 70 -12.63 0.11 -4.75
C LEU A 70 -12.85 1.13 -3.61
N VAL A 71 -12.01 2.17 -3.55
CA VAL A 71 -12.12 3.18 -2.50
C VAL A 71 -13.39 4.02 -2.68
N ASN A 72 -13.65 4.51 -3.89
CA ASN A 72 -14.79 5.41 -4.14
C ASN A 72 -16.15 4.69 -4.08
N ASN A 73 -16.23 3.42 -4.45
CA ASN A 73 -17.49 2.67 -4.31
C ASN A 73 -17.90 2.47 -2.84
N GLY A 74 -16.97 2.63 -1.89
CA GLY A 74 -17.22 2.50 -0.45
C GLY A 74 -17.24 3.81 0.33
N SER A 75 -17.12 4.96 -0.33
CA SER A 75 -16.83 6.26 0.29
C SER A 75 -17.69 7.39 -0.29
N SER A 76 -18.04 8.38 0.54
CA SER A 76 -18.68 9.62 0.10
C SER A 76 -17.69 10.71 -0.35
N THR A 77 -16.39 10.50 -0.14
CA THR A 77 -15.32 11.39 -0.61
C THR A 77 -14.73 10.90 -1.92
N ASP A 78 -14.47 11.86 -2.83
CA ASP A 78 -13.84 11.65 -4.12
C ASP A 78 -12.33 11.43 -3.95
N TYR A 79 -11.93 10.17 -3.79
CA TYR A 79 -10.54 9.77 -3.69
C TYR A 79 -9.90 9.82 -5.08
N THR A 80 -8.89 10.67 -5.23
CA THR A 80 -8.24 10.96 -6.52
C THR A 80 -6.95 10.15 -6.71
N TYR A 81 -6.42 10.16 -7.94
CA TYR A 81 -5.10 9.59 -8.23
C TYR A 81 -3.97 10.23 -7.40
N ASP A 82 -4.04 11.54 -7.15
CA ASP A 82 -3.05 12.22 -6.32
C ASP A 82 -3.12 11.77 -4.85
N ASN A 83 -4.33 11.47 -4.34
CA ASN A 83 -4.48 10.85 -3.03
C ASN A 83 -3.84 9.46 -3.00
N PHE A 84 -4.10 8.64 -4.02
CA PHE A 84 -3.48 7.32 -4.17
C PHE A 84 -1.95 7.38 -4.14
N ILE A 85 -1.35 8.25 -4.94
CA ILE A 85 0.12 8.38 -4.99
C ILE A 85 0.70 8.88 -3.66
N ASN A 86 0.03 9.83 -3.01
CA ASN A 86 0.48 10.33 -1.71
C ASN A 86 0.41 9.25 -0.62
N ASP A 87 -0.66 8.46 -0.56
CA ASP A 87 -0.80 7.40 0.43
C ASP A 87 0.14 6.22 0.16
N LEU A 88 0.41 5.90 -1.12
CA LEU A 88 1.40 4.90 -1.51
C LEU A 88 2.82 5.31 -1.06
N LYS A 89 3.19 6.58 -1.27
CA LYS A 89 4.47 7.14 -0.81
C LYS A 89 4.57 7.18 0.71
N LYS A 90 3.49 7.48 1.44
CA LYS A 90 3.47 7.42 2.91
C LYS A 90 3.68 5.98 3.40
N SER A 91 3.02 5.02 2.76
CA SER A 91 3.07 3.60 3.13
C SER A 91 4.44 2.96 2.88
N GLU A 92 5.17 3.43 1.87
CA GLU A 92 6.54 3.02 1.58
C GLU A 92 7.48 3.18 2.79
N ASN A 93 7.34 4.28 3.54
CA ASN A 93 8.23 4.59 4.67
C ASN A 93 8.02 3.65 5.86
N THR A 94 6.78 3.24 6.13
CA THR A 94 6.46 2.33 7.24
C THR A 94 7.19 1.00 7.10
N PHE A 95 7.30 0.46 5.89
CA PHE A 95 7.97 -0.83 5.72
C PHE A 95 9.50 -0.73 5.91
N SER A 96 10.12 0.35 5.43
CA SER A 96 11.57 0.53 5.52
C SER A 96 12.09 0.82 6.94
N TYR A 97 11.33 1.55 7.76
CA TYR A 97 11.75 1.93 9.12
C TYR A 97 11.29 0.96 10.21
N GLU A 98 10.17 0.29 10.03
CA GLU A 98 9.49 -0.41 11.13
C GLU A 98 9.56 -1.93 11.04
N ARG A 99 10.07 -2.47 9.92
CA ARG A 99 10.28 -3.91 9.71
C ARG A 99 11.18 -4.56 10.78
N TYR A 100 12.01 -3.77 11.44
CA TYR A 100 12.94 -4.21 12.49
C TYR A 100 12.62 -3.67 13.87
N SER A 101 11.60 -2.83 14.00
CA SER A 101 11.22 -2.19 15.25
C SER A 101 10.01 -2.91 15.84
N PHE A 102 10.25 -3.73 16.87
CA PHE A 102 9.17 -4.19 17.76
C PHE A 102 8.69 -3.08 18.71
N GLU A 103 9.29 -1.89 18.63
CA GLU A 103 9.01 -0.72 19.48
C GLU A 103 8.79 0.52 18.62
N VAL A 104 7.65 1.19 18.83
CA VAL A 104 7.34 2.48 18.22
C VAL A 104 8.27 3.54 18.82
N VAL A 105 9.05 4.25 18.00
CA VAL A 105 9.80 5.43 18.47
C VAL A 105 8.84 6.63 18.53
N PRO A 106 8.54 7.19 19.72
CA PRO A 106 7.63 8.33 19.85
C PRO A 106 8.11 9.52 18.99
N GLY A 107 7.20 10.12 18.23
CA GLY A 107 7.50 11.22 17.32
C GLY A 107 7.95 10.82 15.91
N ASN A 108 8.25 9.53 15.67
CA ASN A 108 8.58 9.00 14.34
C ASN A 108 7.44 8.19 13.70
N GLY A 109 6.29 8.10 14.36
CA GLY A 109 5.11 7.40 13.84
C GLY A 109 4.66 7.99 12.50
N HIS A 110 4.99 7.32 11.41
CA HIS A 110 4.54 7.71 10.08
C HIS A 110 3.03 7.50 9.99
N GLY A 111 2.27 8.57 9.74
CA GLY A 111 0.81 8.53 9.62
C GLY A 111 0.36 7.50 8.60
N LEU A 112 -0.07 6.34 9.10
CA LEU A 112 -0.45 5.18 8.31
C LEU A 112 -1.94 5.16 8.06
N ASN A 113 -2.32 5.06 6.80
CA ASN A 113 -3.71 4.84 6.42
C ASN A 113 -3.96 3.33 6.24
N VAL A 114 -4.45 2.69 7.31
CA VAL A 114 -4.74 1.24 7.30
C VAL A 114 -5.81 0.88 6.28
N ALA A 115 -6.80 1.76 6.09
CA ALA A 115 -7.85 1.56 5.09
C ALA A 115 -7.28 1.56 3.67
N PHE A 116 -6.37 2.49 3.37
CA PHE A 116 -5.64 2.52 2.10
C PHE A 116 -4.88 1.21 1.88
N LEU A 117 -4.06 0.77 2.84
CA LEU A 117 -3.25 -0.45 2.69
C LEU A 117 -4.10 -1.69 2.44
N PHE A 118 -5.24 -1.78 3.11
CA PHE A 118 -6.19 -2.87 2.93
C PHE A 118 -6.78 -2.86 1.51
N SER A 119 -7.35 -1.72 1.08
CA SER A 119 -7.93 -1.58 -0.26
C SER A 119 -6.88 -1.75 -1.37
N PHE A 120 -5.64 -1.31 -1.14
CA PHE A 120 -4.55 -1.50 -2.10
C PHE A 120 -4.18 -2.97 -2.25
N ALA A 121 -4.06 -3.71 -1.16
CA ALA A 121 -3.85 -5.16 -1.20
C ALA A 121 -4.99 -5.87 -1.93
N GLU A 122 -6.24 -5.51 -1.67
CA GLU A 122 -7.40 -6.08 -2.37
C GLU A 122 -7.38 -5.80 -3.88
N ALA A 123 -7.05 -4.57 -4.28
CA ALA A 123 -6.92 -4.19 -5.68
C ALA A 123 -5.88 -5.07 -6.40
N LEU A 124 -4.70 -5.20 -5.79
CA LEU A 124 -3.59 -5.99 -6.33
C LEU A 124 -3.96 -7.48 -6.43
N ILE A 125 -4.58 -8.05 -5.39
CA ILE A 125 -5.02 -9.46 -5.39
C ILE A 125 -6.08 -9.71 -6.47
N SER A 126 -7.07 -8.81 -6.61
CA SER A 126 -8.13 -8.94 -7.62
C SER A 126 -7.53 -8.94 -9.02
N LEU A 127 -6.68 -7.96 -9.33
CA LEU A 127 -6.07 -7.85 -10.65
C LEU A 127 -5.15 -9.05 -10.96
N TYR A 128 -4.40 -9.54 -9.97
CA TYR A 128 -3.56 -10.71 -10.18
C TYR A 128 -4.37 -11.97 -10.52
N LYS A 129 -5.55 -12.13 -9.92
CA LYS A 129 -6.48 -13.24 -10.27
C LYS A 129 -7.03 -13.12 -11.70
N GLU A 130 -7.16 -11.91 -12.23
CA GLU A 130 -7.62 -11.65 -13.61
C GLU A 130 -6.52 -11.88 -14.67
N LEU A 131 -5.24 -11.92 -14.26
CA LEU A 131 -4.09 -12.16 -15.13
C LEU A 131 -3.70 -13.65 -15.24
N LYS A 132 -4.33 -14.52 -14.46
CA LYS A 132 -4.24 -15.99 -14.58
C LYS A 132 -5.36 -16.52 -15.46
#